data_AF-A0A397IWJ6-F1
#
_entry.id   AF-A0A397IWJ6-F1
#
_cell.length_a   1.000
_cell.length_b   1.000
_cell.length_c   1.000
_cell.angle_alpha   90.00
_cell.angle_beta   90.00
_cell.angle_gamma   90.00
#
_symmetry.space_group_name_H-M   'P 1'
#
loop_
_entity.id
_entity.type
_entity.pdbx_description
1 polymer ?
#
loop_
_entity_poly.entity_id
_entity_poly.type
_entity_poly.pdbx_seq_one_letter_code
_entity_poly.pdbx_strand_id
1 'polypeptide(L)'
;MDHVDITYNFYAEFKPQEYDLILYVLFVNKDKKQFKGVGFNETVTIVDPDQSIFDLQLIFLYLILSGFALGTGYMIFQAFFGGAKTRKGKKRPTTRSVDDPAVGISTSSDKYDEDWIPDHIKTTAATRKKKSEKSEKNES
;
A
#
# COMPACT_ATOMS: atom_id res chain seq x y z
N MET A 1 -58.63 20.73 -12.01
CA MET A 1 -57.53 21.60 -12.48
C MET A 1 -56.51 20.70 -13.12
N ASP A 2 -56.07 20.99 -14.34
CA ASP A 2 -54.99 20.23 -14.96
C ASP A 2 -53.67 20.65 -14.31
N HIS A 3 -52.90 19.68 -13.82
CA HIS A 3 -51.58 19.91 -13.23
C HIS A 3 -50.53 19.59 -14.30
N VAL A 4 -49.51 20.45 -14.43
CA VAL A 4 -48.39 20.23 -15.35
C VAL A 4 -47.18 19.87 -14.49
N ASP A 5 -46.76 18.61 -14.57
CA ASP A 5 -45.60 18.12 -13.85
C ASP A 5 -44.32 18.33 -14.68
N ILE A 6 -43.31 18.97 -14.08
CA ILE A 6 -42.03 19.25 -14.72
C ILE A 6 -40.93 18.60 -13.89
N THR A 7 -40.39 17.48 -14.37
CA THR A 7 -39.26 16.81 -13.73
C THR A 7 -37.96 17.54 -14.06
N TYR A 8 -37.22 17.94 -13.04
CA TYR A 8 -35.90 18.56 -13.17
C TYR A 8 -34.94 17.99 -12.13
N ASN A 9 -33.68 17.79 -12.52
CA ASN A 9 -32.61 17.37 -11.62
C ASN A 9 -31.56 18.47 -11.58
N PHE A 10 -31.15 18.87 -10.40
CA PHE A 10 -30.00 19.76 -10.20
C PHE A 10 -29.04 19.13 -9.19
N TYR A 11 -27.77 19.44 -9.35
CA TYR A 11 -26.71 19.00 -8.47
C TYR A 11 -26.21 20.22 -7.70
N ALA A 12 -26.08 20.08 -6.39
CA ALA A 12 -25.65 21.15 -5.52
C ALA A 12 -24.57 20.62 -4.57
N GLU A 13 -23.39 21.24 -4.61
CA GLU A 13 -22.27 20.90 -3.73
C GLU A 13 -22.30 21.81 -2.50
N PHE A 14 -23.30 21.60 -1.64
CA PHE A 14 -23.41 22.29 -0.36
C PHE A 14 -23.05 21.38 0.80
N LYS A 15 -22.62 21.97 1.91
CA LYS A 15 -22.42 21.23 3.15
C LYS A 15 -23.78 20.80 3.72
N PRO A 16 -23.83 19.75 4.56
CA PRO A 16 -25.07 19.37 5.24
C PRO A 16 -25.65 20.53 6.05
N GLN A 17 -26.77 21.06 5.56
CA GLN A 17 -27.47 22.21 6.14
C GLN A 17 -28.88 22.31 5.53
N GLU A 18 -29.75 23.03 6.22
CA GLU A 18 -31.04 23.49 5.69
C GLU A 18 -30.82 24.68 4.75
N TYR A 19 -31.43 24.60 3.57
CA TYR A 19 -31.46 25.68 2.58
C TYR A 19 -32.89 25.98 2.17
N ASP A 20 -33.15 27.26 1.90
CA ASP A 20 -34.43 27.67 1.32
C ASP A 20 -34.35 27.56 -0.21
N LEU A 21 -35.19 26.71 -0.82
CA LEU A 21 -35.20 26.46 -2.25
C LEU A 21 -36.38 27.17 -2.90
N ILE A 22 -36.07 28.18 -3.71
CA ILE A 22 -37.05 28.94 -4.47
C ILE A 22 -36.84 28.70 -5.97
N LEU A 23 -37.80 28.07 -6.64
CA LEU A 23 -37.80 27.89 -8.09
C LEU A 23 -38.75 28.89 -8.74
N TYR A 24 -38.24 29.66 -9.70
CA TYR A 24 -39.02 30.55 -10.53
C TYR A 24 -39.31 29.92 -11.89
N VAL A 25 -40.56 29.98 -12.32
CA VAL A 25 -40.99 29.52 -13.63
C VAL A 25 -41.25 30.73 -14.51
N LEU A 26 -40.64 30.75 -15.70
CA LEU A 26 -40.86 31.77 -16.71
C LEU A 26 -41.83 31.23 -17.76
N PHE A 27 -42.97 31.89 -17.90
CA PHE A 27 -43.99 31.57 -18.91
C PHE A 27 -43.91 32.57 -20.06
N VAL A 28 -44.04 32.09 -21.29
CA VAL A 28 -44.11 32.94 -22.49
C VAL A 28 -45.45 32.73 -23.16
N ASN A 29 -46.25 33.78 -23.28
CA ASN A 29 -47.53 33.72 -24.00
C ASN A 29 -47.33 33.84 -25.52
N LYS A 30 -48.36 33.57 -26.33
CA LYS A 30 -48.38 33.71 -27.79
C LYS A 30 -47.96 35.11 -28.25
N ASP A 31 -48.25 36.15 -27.46
CA ASP A 31 -47.85 37.54 -27.71
C ASP A 31 -46.37 37.83 -27.34
N LYS A 32 -45.56 36.79 -27.08
CA LYS A 32 -44.16 36.85 -26.63
C LYS A 32 -43.94 37.63 -25.32
N LYS A 33 -45.00 37.88 -24.55
CA LYS A 33 -44.91 38.47 -23.21
C LYS A 33 -44.44 37.41 -22.21
N GLN A 34 -43.46 37.77 -21.38
CA GLN A 34 -42.89 36.91 -20.35
C GLN A 34 -43.53 37.20 -18.98
N PHE A 35 -43.83 36.15 -18.23
CA PHE A 35 -44.33 36.23 -16.85
C PHE A 35 -43.48 35.36 -15.95
N LYS A 36 -43.15 35.85 -14.75
CA LYS A 36 -42.42 35.10 -13.74
C LYS A 36 -43.37 34.69 -12.62
N GLY A 37 -43.49 33.40 -12.36
CA GLY A 37 -44.21 32.84 -11.22
C GLY A 37 -43.26 32.11 -10.27
N VAL A 38 -43.66 31.98 -9.01
CA VAL A 38 -43.00 31.06 -8.06
C VAL A 38 -43.58 29.67 -8.34
N GLY A 39 -42.74 28.73 -8.74
CA GLY A 39 -43.12 27.34 -8.97
C GLY A 39 -42.87 26.44 -7.77
N PHE A 40 -41.88 26.78 -6.93
CA PHE A 40 -41.55 26.04 -5.71
C PHE A 40 -40.92 26.98 -4.68
N ASN A 41 -41.27 26.82 -3.41
CA ASN A 41 -40.71 27.58 -2.29
C ASN A 41 -40.85 26.72 -1.03
N GLU A 42 -39.82 25.94 -0.73
CA GLU A 42 -39.77 25.11 0.48
C GLU A 42 -38.34 24.99 0.99
N THR A 43 -38.22 24.70 2.29
CA THR A 43 -36.93 24.39 2.92
C THR A 43 -36.54 22.96 2.60
N VAL A 44 -35.36 22.78 2.02
CA VAL A 44 -34.77 21.49 1.70
C VAL A 44 -33.56 21.23 2.58
N THR A 45 -33.48 20.01 3.11
CA THR A 45 -32.34 19.54 3.89
C THR A 45 -31.37 18.79 3.00
N ILE A 46 -30.13 19.25 2.95
CA ILE A 46 -29.05 18.51 2.30
C ILE A 46 -28.40 17.64 3.37
N VAL A 47 -28.32 16.34 3.11
CA VAL A 47 -27.74 15.35 4.02
C VAL A 47 -26.64 14.60 3.28
N ASP A 48 -25.56 14.29 3.99
CA ASP A 48 -24.53 13.41 3.46
C ASP A 48 -25.11 11.98 3.33
N PRO A 49 -24.66 11.20 2.34
CA PRO A 49 -25.07 9.82 2.22
C PRO A 49 -24.60 9.01 3.43
N ASP A 50 -25.49 8.14 3.94
CA ASP A 50 -25.19 7.25 5.06
C ASP A 50 -23.94 6.41 4.77
N GLN A 51 -22.91 6.56 5.60
CA GLN A 51 -21.71 5.74 5.53
C GLN A 51 -21.97 4.39 6.21
N SER A 52 -21.90 3.29 5.45
CA SER A 52 -22.05 1.94 6.01
C SER A 52 -20.75 1.50 6.69
N ILE A 53 -20.81 1.23 7.99
CA ILE A 53 -19.69 0.63 8.75
C ILE A 53 -19.44 -0.84 8.38
N PHE A 54 -20.40 -1.49 7.70
CA PHE A 54 -20.30 -2.87 7.24
C PHE A 54 -20.00 -2.96 5.74
N ASP A 55 -19.29 -1.97 5.20
CA ASP A 55 -18.71 -2.06 3.86
C ASP A 55 -17.47 -2.97 3.89
N LEU A 56 -17.50 -4.03 3.07
CA LEU A 56 -16.40 -4.99 2.97
C LEU A 56 -15.09 -4.32 2.52
N GLN A 57 -15.16 -3.29 1.66
CA GLN A 57 -13.97 -2.54 1.25
C GLN A 57 -13.34 -1.80 2.43
N LEU A 58 -14.17 -1.15 3.25
CA LEU A 58 -13.74 -0.42 4.43
C LEU A 58 -13.17 -1.37 5.49
N ILE A 59 -13.83 -2.49 5.74
CA ILE A 59 -13.37 -3.53 6.68
C ILE A 59 -12.01 -4.07 6.24
N PHE A 60 -11.84 -4.38 4.95
CA PHE A 60 -10.58 -4.91 4.43
C PHE A 60 -9.43 -3.91 4.55
N LEU A 61 -9.70 -2.63 4.30
CA LEU A 61 -8.75 -1.54 4.54
C LEU A 61 -8.29 -1.50 6.00
N TYR A 62 -9.24 -1.53 6.95
CA TYR A 62 -8.92 -1.54 8.38
C TYR A 62 -8.19 -2.82 8.81
N LEU A 63 -8.48 -3.96 8.21
CA LEU A 63 -7.78 -5.22 8.47
C LEU A 63 -6.31 -5.13 8.06
N ILE A 64 -6.03 -4.55 6.88
CA ILE A 64 -4.66 -4.32 6.41
C ILE A 64 -3.93 -3.35 7.34
N LEU A 65 -4.54 -2.19 7.66
CA LEU A 65 -3.98 -1.21 8.59
C LEU A 65 -3.68 -1.81 9.97
N SER A 66 -4.61 -2.61 10.50
CA SER A 66 -4.44 -3.33 11.76
C SER A 66 -3.32 -4.36 11.65
N GLY A 67 -3.21 -5.07 10.52
CA GLY A 67 -2.12 -6.00 10.25
C GLY A 67 -0.74 -5.31 10.27
N PHE A 68 -0.61 -4.14 9.64
CA PHE A 68 0.60 -3.33 9.71
C PHE A 68 0.89 -2.81 11.13
N ALA A 69 -0.12 -2.32 11.84
CA ALA A 69 0.02 -1.82 13.20
C ALA A 69 0.45 -2.93 14.17
N LEU A 70 -0.21 -4.09 14.12
CA LEU A 70 0.13 -5.26 14.93
C LEU A 70 1.48 -5.85 14.53
N GLY A 71 1.79 -5.93 13.24
CA GLY A 71 3.09 -6.40 12.76
C GLY A 71 4.24 -5.52 13.24
N THR A 72 4.08 -4.19 13.14
CA THR A 72 5.07 -3.22 13.62
C THR A 72 5.20 -3.28 15.14
N GLY A 73 4.07 -3.28 15.87
CA GLY A 73 4.05 -3.43 17.32
C GLY A 73 4.71 -4.74 17.78
N TYR A 74 4.49 -5.83 17.06
CA TYR A 74 5.13 -7.12 17.33
C TYR A 74 6.64 -7.07 17.09
N MET A 75 7.12 -6.42 16.02
CA MET A 75 8.56 -6.26 15.80
C MET A 75 9.22 -5.45 16.92
N ILE A 76 8.59 -4.36 17.36
CA ILE A 76 9.06 -3.56 18.50
C ILE A 76 9.08 -4.41 19.77
N PHE A 77 7.98 -5.13 20.05
CA PHE A 77 7.92 -6.03 21.20
C PHE A 77 9.04 -7.08 21.17
N GLN A 78 9.27 -7.71 20.02
CA GLN A 78 10.33 -8.70 19.85
C GLN A 78 11.72 -8.08 20.04
N ALA A 79 11.95 -6.86 19.55
CA ALA A 79 13.22 -6.16 19.65
C ALA A 79 13.59 -5.78 21.09
N PHE A 80 12.62 -5.34 21.90
CA PHE A 80 12.87 -4.84 23.26
C PHE A 80 12.60 -5.87 24.37
N PHE A 81 11.68 -6.81 24.15
CA PHE A 81 11.24 -7.77 25.17
C PHE A 81 11.39 -9.24 24.74
N GLY A 82 11.53 -9.51 23.44
CA GLY A 82 11.66 -10.85 22.87
C GLY A 82 13.11 -11.34 22.74
N GLY A 83 13.78 -11.60 23.86
CA GLY A 83 15.16 -12.12 23.88
C GLY A 83 15.41 -13.28 22.89
N ALA A 84 16.41 -13.11 22.02
CA ALA A 84 16.70 -13.94 20.86
C ALA A 84 16.78 -15.46 21.16
N LYS A 85 15.92 -16.26 20.52
CA LYS A 85 16.18 -17.70 20.31
C LYS A 85 16.55 -17.92 18.86
N THR A 86 17.85 -17.88 18.58
CA THR A 86 18.40 -18.28 17.28
C THR A 86 18.11 -19.77 17.07
N ARG A 87 17.33 -20.10 16.03
CA ARG A 87 17.10 -21.50 15.64
C ARG A 87 18.39 -22.04 15.02
N LYS A 88 19.19 -22.73 15.84
CA LYS A 88 20.36 -23.51 15.41
C LYS A 88 19.94 -24.51 14.33
N GLY A 89 20.51 -24.37 13.14
CA GLY A 89 20.19 -25.17 11.96
C GLY A 89 20.34 -26.67 12.17
N LYS A 90 19.30 -27.42 11.83
CA LYS A 90 19.29 -28.88 11.81
C LYS A 90 19.87 -29.33 10.47
N LYS A 91 21.11 -29.83 10.46
CA LYS A 91 21.74 -30.40 9.26
C LYS A 91 20.96 -31.65 8.81
N ARG A 92 20.43 -31.64 7.59
CA ARG A 92 19.91 -32.84 6.91
C ARG A 92 21.05 -33.50 6.13
N PRO A 93 21.10 -34.84 6.02
CA PRO A 93 22.14 -35.53 5.27
C PRO A 93 21.83 -35.47 3.77
N THR A 94 22.86 -35.16 2.98
CA THR A 94 22.83 -35.12 1.51
C THR A 94 22.77 -36.53 0.95
N THR A 95 21.66 -36.89 0.31
CA THR A 95 21.61 -37.97 -0.69
C THR A 95 21.62 -37.33 -2.08
N ARG A 96 22.57 -37.76 -2.90
CA ARG A 96 22.82 -37.29 -4.26
C ARG A 96 21.71 -37.76 -5.21
N SER A 97 21.28 -36.92 -6.16
CA SER A 97 20.80 -37.36 -7.47
C SER A 97 20.96 -36.25 -8.51
N VAL A 98 22.02 -36.39 -9.31
CA VAL A 98 22.08 -36.42 -10.79
C VAL A 98 20.95 -35.71 -11.58
N ASP A 99 21.42 -34.77 -12.41
CA ASP A 99 20.98 -34.24 -13.72
C ASP A 99 19.81 -33.22 -13.90
N ASP A 100 20.21 -32.12 -14.56
CA ASP A 100 19.50 -31.26 -15.54
C ASP A 100 18.72 -29.98 -15.12
N PRO A 101 18.62 -28.96 -16.01
CA PRO A 101 19.13 -27.61 -15.70
C PRO A 101 18.08 -26.49 -15.82
N ALA A 102 18.07 -25.54 -14.90
CA ALA A 102 17.62 -24.17 -15.14
C ALA A 102 17.90 -23.26 -13.94
N VAL A 103 18.90 -22.39 -14.14
CA VAL A 103 19.05 -21.03 -13.62
C VAL A 103 18.08 -20.63 -12.51
N GLY A 104 18.55 -20.73 -11.27
CA GLY A 104 17.97 -20.08 -10.11
C GLY A 104 19.11 -19.50 -9.28
N ILE A 105 19.32 -18.18 -9.40
CA ILE A 105 20.30 -17.42 -8.62
C ILE A 105 20.01 -17.63 -7.14
N SER A 106 20.85 -18.42 -6.47
CA SER A 106 20.88 -18.55 -5.03
C SER A 106 22.06 -17.73 -4.50
N THR A 107 21.75 -16.53 -4.04
CA THR A 107 22.68 -15.72 -3.25
C THR A 107 22.77 -16.33 -1.85
N SER A 108 23.59 -17.36 -1.71
CA SER A 108 24.02 -17.88 -0.40
C SER A 108 25.53 -18.08 -0.43
N SER A 109 26.19 -17.45 0.54
CA SER A 109 27.63 -17.36 0.77
C SER A 109 28.30 -18.70 1.11
N ASP A 110 28.19 -19.69 0.25
CA ASP A 110 29.00 -20.91 0.23
C ASP A 110 29.82 -20.89 -1.07
N LYS A 111 31.15 -21.02 -0.93
CA LYS A 111 32.18 -21.10 -1.99
C LYS A 111 31.66 -20.81 -3.41
N TYR A 112 31.83 -19.55 -3.85
CA TYR A 112 31.60 -19.19 -5.25
C TYR A 112 32.45 -20.09 -6.16
N ASP A 113 31.86 -20.59 -7.24
CA ASP A 113 32.62 -21.22 -8.33
C ASP A 113 33.46 -20.12 -8.99
N GLU A 114 34.78 -20.14 -8.76
CA GLU A 114 35.75 -19.18 -9.31
C GLU A 114 36.18 -19.52 -10.75
N ASP A 115 35.48 -20.47 -11.40
CA ASP A 115 35.79 -20.94 -12.76
C ASP A 115 35.56 -19.86 -13.84
N TRP A 116 34.78 -18.82 -13.53
CA TRP A 116 34.58 -17.66 -14.42
C TRP A 116 35.73 -16.64 -14.37
N ILE A 117 36.63 -16.71 -13.38
CA ILE A 117 37.68 -15.71 -13.17
C ILE A 117 38.90 -16.09 -14.02
N PRO A 118 39.38 -15.23 -14.94
CA PRO A 118 40.55 -15.53 -15.76
C PRO A 118 41.84 -15.54 -14.94
N ASP A 119 42.75 -16.47 -15.26
CA ASP A 119 43.90 -16.82 -14.40
C ASP A 119 44.85 -15.65 -14.07
N HIS A 120 44.92 -14.64 -14.94
CA HIS A 120 45.77 -13.47 -14.73
C HIS A 120 45.28 -12.53 -13.61
N ILE A 121 44.05 -12.70 -13.12
CA ILE A 121 43.46 -11.86 -12.04
C ILE A 121 43.59 -12.53 -10.66
N LYS A 122 43.75 -13.87 -10.59
CA LYS A 122 43.73 -14.66 -9.34
C LYS A 122 44.93 -14.39 -8.39
N THR A 123 46.04 -13.84 -8.90
CA THR A 123 47.31 -13.72 -8.16
C THR A 123 47.47 -12.44 -7.33
N THR A 124 46.57 -11.46 -7.44
CA THR A 124 46.69 -10.20 -6.69
C THR A 124 46.14 -10.26 -5.25
N ALA A 125 45.25 -11.22 -4.97
CA ALA A 125 44.62 -11.37 -3.65
C ALA A 125 45.47 -12.14 -2.63
N ALA A 126 46.31 -13.08 -3.07
CA ALA A 126 47.12 -13.92 -2.18
C ALA A 126 48.32 -13.18 -1.56
N THR A 127 48.85 -12.15 -2.22
CA THR A 127 50.08 -11.47 -1.79
C THR A 127 49.83 -10.47 -0.64
N ARG A 128 48.58 -10.01 -0.44
CA ARG A 128 48.24 -9.09 0.67
C ARG A 128 48.14 -9.77 2.03
N LYS A 129 47.91 -11.09 2.10
CA LYS A 129 47.77 -11.81 3.39
C LYS A 129 49.09 -12.29 4.02
N LYS A 130 50.23 -12.26 3.32
CA LYS A 130 51.51 -12.75 3.87
C LYS A 130 52.35 -11.70 4.63
N LYS A 131 51.91 -10.44 4.74
CA LYS A 131 52.71 -9.37 5.38
C LYS A 131 52.37 -9.09 6.85
N SER A 132 51.27 -9.62 7.41
CA SER A 132 50.87 -9.32 8.80
C SER A 132 51.29 -10.36 9.85
N GLU A 133 52.00 -11.43 9.48
CA GLU A 133 52.31 -12.54 10.40
C GLU A 133 53.82 -12.68 10.72
N LYS A 134 54.62 -11.64 10.44
CA LYS A 134 56.08 -11.63 10.68
C LYS A 134 56.54 -10.37 11.43
N SER A 135 55.82 -9.96 12.47
CA SER A 135 56.27 -8.90 13.39
C SER A 135 55.93 -9.15 14.86
N GLU A 136 55.70 -10.40 15.27
CA GLU A 136 55.37 -10.74 16.67
C GLU A 136 56.11 -12.00 17.14
N LYS A 137 57.42 -12.05 16.88
CA LYS A 137 58.33 -13.03 17.49
C LYS A 137 59.75 -12.49 17.48
N ASN A 138 60.08 -11.63 18.45
CA ASN A 138 61.43 -11.37 18.95
C ASN A 138 61.33 -10.44 20.16
N GLU A 139 61.10 -11.00 21.35
CA GLU A 139 61.55 -10.41 22.61
C GLU A 139 61.75 -11.54 23.64
N SER A 140 63.02 -11.83 23.93
CA SER A 140 63.54 -12.61 25.07
C SER A 140 64.95 -12.11 25.34
#